data_AF-A0AAN7ET53-F1
#
_entry.id   AF-A0AAN7ET53-F1
#
_cell.length_a   1.000
_cell.length_b   1.000
_cell.length_c   1.000
_cell.angle_alpha   90.00
_cell.angle_beta   90.00
_cell.angle_gamma   90.00
#
_symmetry.space_group_name_H-M   'P 1'
#
loop_
_entity.id
_entity.type
_entity.pdbx_description
1 polymer ?
#
loop_
_entity_poly.entity_id
_entity_poly.type
_entity_poly.pdbx_seq_one_letter_code
_entity_poly.pdbx_strand_id
1 'polypeptide(L)'
;MSNNNNDVENAKVSDIQKGPEAPTPSAIIFYLSLFTNSELLLHANVDTFIVFRSAVPIFVAVGETLFLHQPWPSIRTWMSLATIFGGSVLYVLTDYQFTFMAYSWALAYLVSMTIDFVYIKHVVMTIGLNTWGLVLYNNLEALLLFPLELLIMGELKKIKHEITDETDWYSFQVVLPVGLSCLFGLSISFFGFSCRRAISATGFTVLGIVNKLLTVVINLVIWDKHSTFVGTLGLLICMLGGVFYQQSTSKKPKDVKEVKTQETDEEQQKLLEMQCNKESNGNQKEAAEPEVGK
;
A
#
# COMPACT_ATOMS: atom_id res chain seq x y z
N MET A 1 -37.89 -24.24 -6.55
CA MET A 1 -36.91 -23.83 -5.51
C MET A 1 -35.58 -23.44 -6.17
N SER A 2 -35.62 -22.58 -7.20
CA SER A 2 -34.51 -22.36 -8.16
C SER A 2 -34.16 -20.89 -8.40
N ASN A 3 -34.45 -19.98 -7.45
CA ASN A 3 -34.18 -18.54 -7.62
C ASN A 3 -33.03 -17.97 -6.78
N ASN A 4 -32.53 -18.68 -5.75
CA ASN A 4 -31.58 -18.04 -4.82
C ASN A 4 -30.15 -17.86 -5.36
N ASN A 5 -29.70 -18.70 -6.32
CA ASN A 5 -28.33 -18.57 -6.84
C ASN A 5 -28.19 -17.42 -7.85
N ASN A 6 -29.25 -17.16 -8.64
CA ASN A 6 -29.24 -16.09 -9.63
C ASN A 6 -29.27 -14.70 -8.97
N ASP A 7 -29.87 -14.57 -7.79
CA ASP A 7 -29.94 -13.30 -7.06
C ASP A 7 -28.61 -12.96 -6.36
N VAL A 8 -27.88 -13.97 -5.87
CA VAL A 8 -26.54 -13.78 -5.26
C VAL A 8 -25.48 -13.52 -6.34
N GLU A 9 -25.59 -14.18 -7.48
CA GLU A 9 -24.71 -13.95 -8.63
C GLU A 9 -25.00 -12.59 -9.28
N ASN A 10 -26.27 -12.20 -9.44
CA ASN A 10 -26.64 -10.85 -9.88
C ASN A 10 -26.23 -9.76 -8.88
N ALA A 11 -26.26 -10.01 -7.57
CA ALA A 11 -25.76 -9.05 -6.59
C ALA A 11 -24.24 -8.81 -6.75
N LYS A 12 -23.45 -9.89 -6.87
CA LYS A 12 -22.01 -9.79 -7.15
C LYS A 12 -21.71 -9.14 -8.50
N VAL A 13 -22.51 -9.40 -9.53
CA VAL A 13 -22.35 -8.80 -10.86
C VAL A 13 -22.80 -7.33 -10.86
N SER A 14 -23.80 -6.96 -10.06
CA SER A 14 -24.26 -5.57 -9.93
C SER A 14 -23.24 -4.66 -9.24
N ASP A 15 -22.40 -5.21 -8.35
CA ASP A 15 -21.26 -4.49 -7.77
C ASP A 15 -20.11 -4.31 -8.77
N ILE A 16 -20.02 -5.16 -9.80
CA ILE A 16 -19.01 -5.09 -10.86
C ILE A 16 -19.43 -4.10 -11.96
N GLN A 17 -20.70 -3.72 -12.02
CA GLN A 17 -21.29 -2.95 -13.13
C GLN A 17 -21.81 -1.57 -12.72
N LYS A 18 -21.03 -0.83 -11.92
CA LYS A 18 -21.18 0.63 -11.86
C LYS A 18 -20.31 1.29 -12.92
N GLY A 19 -20.96 1.91 -13.90
CA GLY A 19 -20.34 2.86 -14.83
C GLY A 19 -19.71 4.07 -14.12
N PRO A 20 -19.08 4.99 -14.88
CA PRO A 20 -18.12 5.95 -14.37
C PRO A 20 -18.82 7.17 -13.76
N GLU A 21 -19.40 7.07 -12.57
CA GLU A 21 -20.11 8.22 -11.95
C GLU A 21 -19.76 8.54 -10.49
N ALA A 22 -18.75 7.90 -9.92
CA ALA A 22 -18.08 8.42 -8.72
C ALA A 22 -16.64 7.92 -8.67
N PRO A 23 -15.66 8.73 -8.21
CA PRO A 23 -14.37 8.19 -7.84
C PRO A 23 -14.61 7.12 -6.77
N THR A 24 -13.99 5.96 -6.96
CA THR A 24 -14.02 4.88 -5.98
C THR A 24 -13.56 5.44 -4.63
N PRO A 25 -14.15 5.01 -3.49
CA PRO A 25 -13.81 5.61 -2.20
C PRO A 25 -12.32 5.53 -1.85
N SER A 26 -11.61 4.51 -2.35
CA SER A 26 -10.15 4.40 -2.28
C SER A 26 -9.43 5.60 -2.90
N ALA A 27 -9.93 6.11 -4.02
CA ALA A 27 -9.29 7.13 -4.84
C ALA A 27 -9.27 8.45 -4.10
N ILE A 28 -10.43 8.75 -3.51
CA ILE A 28 -10.66 9.98 -2.74
C ILE A 28 -9.80 9.97 -1.48
N ILE A 29 -9.74 8.83 -0.78
CA ILE A 29 -8.93 8.67 0.42
C ILE A 29 -7.43 8.81 0.09
N PHE A 30 -6.99 8.13 -0.96
CA PHE A 30 -5.60 8.21 -1.43
C PHE A 30 -5.24 9.65 -1.84
N TYR A 31 -6.08 10.31 -2.63
CA TYR A 31 -5.89 11.70 -3.03
C TYR A 31 -5.86 12.66 -1.83
N LEU A 32 -6.78 12.50 -0.87
CA LEU A 32 -6.79 13.31 0.35
C LEU A 32 -5.50 13.13 1.15
N SER A 33 -4.97 11.90 1.22
CA SER A 33 -3.70 11.61 1.86
C SER A 33 -2.51 12.27 1.15
N LEU A 34 -2.51 12.30 -0.19
CA LEU A 34 -1.50 13.01 -0.99
C LEU A 34 -1.59 14.52 -0.81
N PHE A 35 -2.78 15.09 -0.92
CA PHE A 35 -3.01 16.53 -0.78
C PHE A 35 -2.57 17.03 0.60
N THR A 36 -3.03 16.37 1.67
CA THR A 36 -2.61 16.71 3.05
C THR A 36 -1.11 16.52 3.28
N ASN A 37 -0.47 15.56 2.58
CA ASN A 37 0.98 15.40 2.61
C ASN A 37 1.71 16.61 2.01
N SER A 38 1.26 17.06 0.82
CA SER A 38 1.85 18.20 0.12
C SER A 38 1.67 19.52 0.88
N GLU A 39 0.47 19.79 1.40
CA GLU A 39 0.18 20.98 2.22
C GLU A 39 1.01 21.02 3.51
N LEU A 40 1.18 19.87 4.16
CA LEU A 40 2.04 19.75 5.34
C LEU A 40 3.50 20.10 5.00
N LEU A 41 4.03 19.60 3.89
CA LEU A 41 5.41 19.90 3.47
C LEU A 41 5.60 21.36 3.05
N LEU A 42 4.54 22.04 2.61
CA LEU A 42 4.59 23.46 2.26
C LEU A 42 4.69 24.37 3.50
N HIS A 43 4.07 23.94 4.61
CA HIS A 43 3.97 24.74 5.84
C HIS A 43 4.88 24.26 6.99
N ALA A 44 5.46 23.06 6.90
CA ALA A 44 6.28 22.47 7.96
C ALA A 44 7.66 22.04 7.46
N ASN A 45 8.65 22.14 8.35
CA ASN A 45 9.97 21.57 8.12
C ASN A 45 9.91 20.05 7.96
N VAL A 46 10.87 19.50 7.21
CA VAL A 46 11.02 18.05 6.98
C VAL A 46 11.12 17.28 8.30
N ASP A 47 11.71 17.88 9.33
CA ASP A 47 11.87 17.28 10.65
C ASP A 47 10.51 17.09 11.35
N THR A 48 9.66 18.13 11.39
CA THR A 48 8.29 18.05 11.92
C THR A 48 7.49 16.95 11.20
N PHE A 49 7.60 16.89 9.88
CA PHE A 49 6.95 15.86 9.07
C PHE A 49 7.37 14.43 9.45
N ILE A 50 8.65 14.23 9.80
CA ILE A 50 9.15 12.91 10.25
C ILE A 50 8.51 12.50 11.58
N VAL A 51 8.33 13.44 12.52
CA VAL A 51 7.69 13.15 13.82
C VAL A 51 6.25 12.70 13.62
N PHE A 52 5.45 13.46 12.87
CA PHE A 52 4.06 13.09 12.62
C PHE A 52 3.93 11.77 11.86
N ARG A 53 4.80 11.53 10.87
CA ARG A 53 4.84 10.23 10.17
C ARG A 53 5.16 9.08 11.13
N SER A 54 6.06 9.27 12.08
CA SER A 54 6.43 8.24 13.06
C SER A 54 5.30 7.88 14.02
N ALA A 55 4.31 8.76 14.19
CA ALA A 55 3.11 8.51 14.98
C ALA A 55 2.07 7.67 14.22
N VAL A 56 2.04 7.71 12.88
CA VAL A 56 1.05 7.01 12.03
C VAL A 56 0.89 5.52 12.40
N PRO A 57 1.94 4.71 12.63
CA PRO A 57 1.78 3.30 12.98
C PRO A 57 0.99 3.05 14.25
N ILE A 58 1.05 3.96 15.24
CA ILE A 58 0.28 3.85 16.48
C ILE A 58 -1.21 3.93 16.16
N PHE A 59 -1.60 4.92 15.37
CA PHE A 59 -2.99 5.12 14.97
C PHE A 59 -3.47 4.01 14.02
N VAL A 60 -2.61 3.57 13.10
CA VAL A 60 -2.91 2.46 12.20
C VAL A 60 -3.06 1.15 12.96
N ALA A 61 -2.29 0.90 14.02
CA ALA A 61 -2.46 -0.28 14.87
C ALA A 61 -3.83 -0.30 15.55
N VAL A 62 -4.27 0.84 16.08
CA VAL A 62 -5.62 0.98 16.65
C VAL A 62 -6.69 0.80 15.57
N GLY A 63 -6.53 1.47 14.42
CA GLY A 63 -7.47 1.39 13.31
C GLY A 63 -7.59 -0.03 12.73
N GLU A 64 -6.47 -0.75 12.60
CA GLU A 64 -6.45 -2.14 12.14
C GLU A 64 -7.18 -3.07 13.12
N THR A 65 -7.02 -2.88 14.43
CA THR A 65 -7.77 -3.65 15.42
C THR A 65 -9.27 -3.32 15.42
N LEU A 66 -9.65 -2.05 15.32
CA LEU A 66 -11.06 -1.63 15.37
C LEU A 66 -11.82 -1.90 14.07
N PHE A 67 -11.25 -1.55 12.91
CA PHE A 67 -11.94 -1.63 11.62
C PHE A 67 -11.77 -2.98 10.92
N LEU A 68 -10.58 -3.60 11.01
CA LEU A 68 -10.33 -4.92 10.39
C LEU A 68 -10.54 -6.09 11.36
N HIS A 69 -11.01 -5.81 12.59
CA HIS A 69 -11.29 -6.81 13.63
C HIS A 69 -10.10 -7.75 13.92
N GLN A 70 -8.87 -7.23 13.77
CA GLN A 70 -7.65 -7.98 14.06
C GLN A 70 -7.36 -7.99 15.58
N PRO A 71 -6.67 -9.01 16.12
CA PRO A 71 -6.34 -9.05 17.54
C PRO A 71 -5.46 -7.85 17.94
N TRP A 72 -5.62 -7.40 19.20
CA TRP A 72 -4.81 -6.31 19.73
C TRP A 72 -3.31 -6.65 19.68
N PRO A 73 -2.45 -5.68 19.31
CA PRO A 73 -1.00 -5.88 19.31
C PRO A 73 -0.47 -6.26 20.70
N SER A 74 0.59 -7.07 20.73
CA SER A 74 1.26 -7.41 21.99
C SER A 74 1.85 -6.16 22.65
N ILE A 75 2.04 -6.21 23.98
CA ILE A 75 2.71 -5.12 24.71
C ILE A 75 4.12 -4.83 24.17
N ARG A 76 4.82 -5.84 23.63
CA ARG A 76 6.14 -5.67 23.00
C ARG A 76 6.04 -4.85 21.71
N THR A 77 4.98 -5.06 20.94
CA THR A 77 4.68 -4.28 19.74
C THR A 77 4.38 -2.84 20.10
N TRP A 78 3.55 -2.61 21.12
CA TRP A 78 3.29 -1.26 21.64
C TRP A 78 4.54 -0.53 22.11
N MET A 79 5.42 -1.21 22.86
CA MET A 79 6.70 -0.64 23.26
C MET A 79 7.58 -0.30 22.05
N SER A 80 7.61 -1.14 21.02
CA SER A 80 8.40 -0.84 19.81
C SER A 80 7.87 0.38 19.06
N LEU A 81 6.55 0.55 18.95
CA LEU A 81 5.94 1.73 18.33
C LEU A 81 6.23 2.99 19.15
N ALA A 82 6.15 2.89 20.47
CA ALA A 82 6.51 3.99 21.38
C ALA A 82 8.00 4.36 21.25
N THR A 83 8.90 3.39 21.09
CA THR A 83 10.33 3.66 20.86
C THR A 83 10.58 4.38 19.54
N ILE A 84 9.87 4.00 18.46
CA ILE A 84 9.95 4.70 17.16
C ILE A 84 9.49 6.16 17.31
N PHE A 85 8.37 6.38 17.99
CA PHE A 85 7.87 7.74 18.23
C PHE A 85 8.79 8.55 19.16
N GLY A 86 9.31 7.94 20.22
CA GLY A 86 10.24 8.61 21.14
C GLY A 86 11.55 9.01 20.47
N GLY A 87 12.11 8.15 19.61
CA GLY A 87 13.32 8.46 18.84
C GLY A 87 13.10 9.61 17.84
N SER A 88 11.92 9.71 17.23
CA SER A 88 11.62 10.77 16.26
C SER A 88 11.42 12.11 16.97
N VAL A 89 10.76 12.11 18.13
CA VAL A 89 10.66 13.28 18.98
C VAL A 89 12.05 13.73 19.40
N LEU A 90 12.91 12.83 19.89
CA LEU A 90 14.30 13.13 20.26
C LEU A 90 15.10 13.73 19.09
N TYR A 91 14.87 13.25 17.86
CA TYR A 91 15.49 13.81 16.65
C TYR A 91 15.09 15.28 16.42
N VAL A 92 13.88 15.69 16.83
CA VAL A 92 13.31 17.02 16.58
C VAL A 92 13.30 17.93 17.82
N LEU A 93 13.72 17.46 19.00
CA LEU A 93 13.78 18.25 20.24
C LEU A 93 14.61 19.54 20.12
N THR A 94 15.35 19.73 19.03
CA THR A 94 16.19 20.90 18.75
C THR A 94 15.63 21.88 17.71
N ASP A 95 14.51 21.61 17.02
CA ASP A 95 13.93 22.52 16.02
C ASP A 95 12.50 22.97 16.42
N TYR A 96 12.44 24.04 17.22
CA TYR A 96 11.18 24.64 17.66
C TYR A 96 10.74 25.72 16.67
N GLN A 97 9.92 25.34 15.69
CA GLN A 97 9.13 26.28 14.89
C GLN A 97 7.65 25.90 15.00
N PHE A 98 6.98 26.46 16.02
CA PHE A 98 5.56 26.23 16.24
C PHE A 98 4.74 27.18 15.34
N THR A 99 4.11 26.62 14.32
CA THR A 99 3.13 27.33 13.49
C THR A 99 1.80 26.60 13.57
N PHE A 100 0.74 27.29 14.02
CA PHE A 100 -0.59 26.71 14.17
C PHE A 100 -1.09 26.02 12.89
N MET A 101 -0.87 26.64 11.73
CA MET A 101 -1.22 26.09 10.42
C MET A 101 -0.49 24.78 10.09
N ALA A 102 0.79 24.67 10.46
CA ALA A 102 1.58 23.46 10.22
C ALA A 102 1.04 22.28 11.06
N TYR A 103 0.67 22.53 12.31
CA TYR A 103 0.14 21.50 13.20
C TYR A 103 -1.29 21.08 12.83
N SER A 104 -2.13 21.99 12.35
CA SER A 104 -3.46 21.62 11.83
C SER A 104 -3.37 20.73 10.61
N TRP A 105 -2.47 21.05 9.67
CA TRP A 105 -2.20 20.18 8.51
C TRP A 105 -1.54 18.87 8.91
N ALA A 106 -0.69 18.88 9.94
CA ALA A 106 -0.08 17.66 10.46
C ALA A 106 -1.10 16.69 11.07
N LEU A 107 -2.09 17.22 11.79
CA LEU A 107 -3.20 16.43 12.30
C LEU A 107 -4.08 15.90 11.17
N ALA A 108 -4.40 16.74 10.18
CA ALA A 108 -5.16 16.32 9.00
C ALA A 108 -4.43 15.19 8.24
N TYR A 109 -3.12 15.32 8.06
CA TYR A 109 -2.24 14.30 7.48
C TYR A 109 -2.24 13.00 8.29
N LEU A 110 -2.15 13.08 9.61
CA LEU A 110 -2.14 11.90 10.49
C LEU A 110 -3.45 11.10 10.37
N VAL A 111 -4.58 11.80 10.36
CA VAL A 111 -5.91 11.19 10.20
C VAL A 111 -6.08 10.61 8.80
N SER A 112 -5.78 11.38 7.76
CA SER A 112 -5.92 10.94 6.36
C SER A 112 -5.07 9.71 6.06
N MET A 113 -3.81 9.70 6.48
CA MET A 113 -2.91 8.55 6.31
C MET A 113 -3.37 7.33 7.10
N THR A 114 -3.87 7.52 8.32
CA THR A 114 -4.37 6.38 9.11
C THR A 114 -5.54 5.71 8.40
N ILE A 115 -6.48 6.51 7.89
CA ILE A 115 -7.62 6.01 7.11
C ILE A 115 -7.11 5.32 5.83
N ASP A 116 -6.18 5.94 5.10
CA ASP A 116 -5.61 5.38 3.86
C ASP A 116 -4.98 4.00 4.08
N PHE A 117 -4.07 3.85 5.05
CA PHE A 117 -3.40 2.58 5.29
C PHE A 117 -4.36 1.47 5.71
N VAL A 118 -5.34 1.78 6.57
CA VAL A 118 -6.35 0.84 7.05
C VAL A 118 -7.32 0.46 5.92
N TYR A 119 -7.80 1.45 5.16
CA TYR A 119 -8.74 1.24 4.07
C TYR A 119 -8.12 0.47 2.90
N ILE A 120 -6.91 0.84 2.46
CA ILE A 120 -6.21 0.08 1.42
C ILE A 120 -5.95 -1.35 1.88
N LYS A 121 -5.60 -1.57 3.17
CA LYS A 121 -5.44 -2.94 3.68
C LYS A 121 -6.76 -3.72 3.61
N HIS A 122 -7.88 -3.10 3.96
CA HIS A 122 -9.21 -3.70 3.81
C HIS A 122 -9.50 -4.05 2.35
N VAL A 123 -9.31 -3.13 1.41
CA VAL A 123 -9.47 -3.34 -0.05
C VAL A 123 -8.63 -4.53 -0.53
N VAL A 124 -7.35 -4.59 -0.14
CA VAL A 124 -6.44 -5.68 -0.52
C VAL A 124 -6.89 -7.03 0.04
N MET A 125 -7.53 -7.06 1.22
CA MET A 125 -8.05 -8.29 1.82
C MET A 125 -9.41 -8.73 1.26
N THR A 126 -10.26 -7.78 0.85
CA THR A 126 -11.65 -8.05 0.45
C THR A 126 -11.80 -8.37 -1.03
N ILE A 127 -11.07 -7.68 -1.92
CA ILE A 127 -11.32 -7.75 -3.37
C ILE A 127 -10.81 -9.05 -4.02
N GLY A 128 -9.92 -9.80 -3.36
CA GLY A 128 -9.46 -11.12 -3.83
C GLY A 128 -8.63 -11.12 -5.13
N LEU A 129 -8.41 -9.96 -5.75
CA LEU A 129 -7.57 -9.82 -6.94
C LEU A 129 -6.11 -10.19 -6.65
N ASN A 130 -5.39 -10.63 -7.68
CA ASN A 130 -3.94 -10.81 -7.61
C ASN A 130 -3.23 -9.43 -7.51
N THR A 131 -1.91 -9.41 -7.22
CA THR A 131 -1.16 -8.15 -7.10
C THR A 131 -1.24 -7.30 -8.37
N TRP A 132 -1.14 -7.90 -9.55
CA TRP A 132 -1.20 -7.18 -10.83
C TRP A 132 -2.55 -6.50 -11.05
N GLY A 133 -3.65 -7.15 -10.66
CA GLY A 133 -5.00 -6.58 -10.71
C GLY A 133 -5.14 -5.38 -9.78
N LEU A 134 -4.62 -5.47 -8.55
CA LEU A 134 -4.60 -4.35 -7.61
C LEU A 134 -3.76 -3.17 -8.12
N VAL A 135 -2.60 -3.45 -8.71
CA VAL A 135 -1.74 -2.43 -9.34
C VAL A 135 -2.46 -1.76 -10.50
N LEU A 136 -3.07 -2.53 -11.40
CA LEU A 136 -3.79 -1.99 -12.55
C LEU A 136 -4.95 -1.11 -12.10
N TYR A 137 -5.75 -1.59 -11.14
CA TYR A 137 -6.89 -0.85 -10.59
C TYR A 137 -6.45 0.48 -9.98
N ASN A 138 -5.42 0.46 -9.12
CA ASN A 138 -4.90 1.66 -8.48
C ASN A 138 -4.34 2.69 -9.48
N ASN A 139 -3.63 2.24 -10.52
CA ASN A 139 -3.09 3.16 -11.53
C ASN A 139 -4.18 3.70 -12.47
N LEU A 140 -5.18 2.89 -12.81
CA LEU A 140 -6.33 3.33 -13.61
C LEU A 140 -7.16 4.36 -12.84
N GLU A 141 -7.37 4.13 -11.56
CA GLU A 141 -8.06 5.04 -10.64
C GLU A 141 -7.31 6.38 -10.50
N ALA A 142 -5.98 6.34 -10.36
CA ALA A 142 -5.15 7.54 -10.38
C ALA A 142 -5.24 8.29 -11.72
N LEU A 143 -5.25 7.56 -12.84
CA LEU A 143 -5.43 8.15 -14.18
C LEU A 143 -6.79 8.87 -14.32
N LEU A 144 -7.85 8.33 -13.71
CA LEU A 144 -9.17 8.96 -13.71
C LEU A 144 -9.23 10.23 -12.86
N LEU A 145 -8.46 10.30 -11.77
CA LEU A 145 -8.37 11.50 -10.92
C LEU A 145 -7.43 12.58 -11.46
N PHE A 146 -6.46 12.21 -12.31
CA PHE A 146 -5.46 13.12 -12.85
C PHE A 146 -6.03 14.40 -13.52
N PRO A 147 -7.10 14.36 -14.35
CA PRO A 147 -7.69 15.57 -14.94
C PRO A 147 -8.28 16.53 -13.90
N LEU A 148 -8.85 16.00 -12.81
CA LEU A 148 -9.39 16.81 -11.72
C LEU A 148 -8.25 17.51 -10.97
N GLU A 149 -7.15 16.81 -10.73
CA GLU A 149 -5.94 17.37 -10.10
C GLU A 149 -5.35 18.51 -10.93
N LEU A 150 -5.22 18.33 -12.25
CA LEU A 150 -4.75 19.38 -13.17
C LEU A 150 -5.63 20.64 -13.12
N LEU A 151 -6.96 20.48 -12.97
CA LEU A 151 -7.89 21.59 -12.86
C LEU A 151 -7.74 22.34 -11.52
N ILE A 152 -7.59 21.60 -10.42
CA ILE A 152 -7.46 22.16 -9.06
C ILE A 152 -6.12 22.89 -8.89
N MET A 153 -5.01 22.30 -9.37
CA MET A 153 -3.69 22.93 -9.28
C MET A 153 -3.54 24.12 -10.26
N GLY A 154 -4.45 24.28 -11.22
CA GLY A 154 -4.43 25.39 -12.16
C GLY A 154 -3.29 25.33 -13.19
N GLU A 155 -2.56 24.20 -13.26
CA GLU A 155 -1.41 24.01 -14.13
C GLU A 155 -1.78 23.88 -15.62
N LEU A 156 -3.07 23.66 -15.93
CA LEU A 156 -3.58 23.65 -17.30
C LEU A 156 -3.18 24.89 -18.12
N LYS A 157 -3.07 26.05 -17.45
CA LYS A 157 -2.64 27.30 -18.11
C LYS A 157 -1.13 27.35 -18.39
N LYS A 158 -0.31 26.78 -17.50
CA LYS A 158 1.15 26.66 -17.70
C LYS A 158 1.48 25.65 -18.79
N ILE A 159 0.83 24.48 -18.76
CA ILE A 159 0.98 23.42 -19.76
C ILE A 159 0.64 23.96 -21.16
N LYS A 160 -0.44 24.74 -21.31
CA LYS A 160 -0.79 25.35 -22.60
C LYS A 160 0.28 26.32 -23.11
N HIS A 161 0.92 27.06 -22.22
CA HIS A 161 1.97 28.01 -22.58
C HIS A 161 3.26 27.27 -22.99
N GLU A 162 3.67 26.26 -22.23
CA GLU A 162 4.90 25.49 -22.46
C GLU A 162 4.79 24.53 -23.67
N ILE A 163 3.63 23.93 -23.93
CA ILE A 163 3.37 23.11 -25.14
C ILE A 163 3.54 23.94 -26.43
N THR A 164 3.35 25.27 -26.35
CA THR A 164 3.41 26.13 -27.53
C THR A 164 4.83 26.62 -27.81
N ASP A 165 5.72 26.69 -26.82
CA ASP A 165 7.05 27.32 -26.92
C ASP A 165 8.24 26.34 -26.92
N GLU A 166 8.10 25.09 -26.43
CA GLU A 166 9.21 24.14 -26.29
C GLU A 166 9.00 22.86 -27.11
N THR A 167 9.94 22.54 -28.03
CA THR A 167 9.80 21.47 -29.03
C THR A 167 10.50 20.15 -28.66
N ASP A 168 11.20 20.06 -27.54
CA ASP A 168 12.16 18.98 -27.28
C ASP A 168 11.62 17.81 -26.41
N TRP A 169 10.31 17.55 -26.48
CA TRP A 169 9.61 16.47 -25.74
C TRP A 169 10.16 15.07 -26.00
N TYR A 170 10.82 14.87 -27.14
CA TYR A 170 11.42 13.59 -27.54
C TYR A 170 12.92 13.50 -27.23
N SER A 171 13.49 14.53 -26.60
CA SER A 171 14.90 14.52 -26.21
C SER A 171 15.18 13.39 -25.24
N PHE A 172 16.33 12.73 -25.43
CA PHE A 172 16.76 11.64 -24.56
C PHE A 172 16.84 12.07 -23.08
N GLN A 173 17.13 13.35 -22.83
CA GLN A 173 17.20 13.93 -21.48
C GLN A 173 15.83 14.04 -20.79
N VAL A 174 14.72 14.02 -21.55
CA VAL A 174 13.35 14.05 -21.02
C VAL A 174 12.78 12.63 -20.94
N VAL A 175 12.90 11.87 -22.03
CA VAL A 175 12.31 10.52 -22.14
C VAL A 175 12.96 9.55 -21.16
N LEU A 176 14.28 9.64 -20.94
CA LEU A 176 14.98 8.71 -20.05
C LEU A 176 14.56 8.88 -18.58
N PRO A 177 14.59 10.07 -17.95
CA PRO A 177 14.12 10.24 -16.57
C PRO A 177 12.64 9.89 -16.40
N VAL A 178 11.79 10.27 -17.36
CA VAL A 178 10.36 9.92 -17.33
C VAL A 178 10.17 8.41 -17.38
N GLY A 179 10.82 7.73 -18.33
CA GLY A 179 10.77 6.27 -18.44
C GLY A 179 11.25 5.55 -17.18
N LEU A 180 12.36 6.01 -16.59
CA LEU A 180 12.87 5.48 -15.32
C LEU A 180 11.90 5.74 -14.17
N SER A 181 11.29 6.92 -14.10
CA SER A 181 10.31 7.25 -13.06
C SER A 181 9.06 6.35 -13.15
N CYS A 182 8.58 6.06 -14.36
CA CYS A 182 7.49 5.12 -14.59
C CYS A 182 7.86 3.70 -14.18
N LEU A 183 9.08 3.24 -14.51
CA LEU A 183 9.57 1.93 -14.12
C LEU A 183 9.64 1.76 -12.60
N PHE A 184 10.21 2.76 -11.90
CA PHE A 184 10.26 2.74 -10.44
C PHE A 184 8.88 2.90 -9.82
N GLY A 185 8.01 3.75 -10.38
CA GLY A 185 6.62 3.90 -9.92
C GLY A 185 5.83 2.59 -10.01
N LEU A 186 5.94 1.88 -11.13
CA LEU A 186 5.33 0.56 -11.31
C LEU A 186 5.90 -0.45 -10.31
N SER A 187 7.22 -0.45 -10.11
CA SER A 187 7.90 -1.33 -9.15
C SER A 187 7.41 -1.07 -7.71
N ILE A 188 7.34 0.20 -7.29
CA ILE A 188 6.85 0.61 -5.97
C ILE A 188 5.39 0.19 -5.79
N SER A 189 4.56 0.35 -6.82
CA SER A 189 3.16 -0.07 -6.79
C SER A 189 3.06 -1.59 -6.59
N PHE A 190 3.77 -2.37 -7.41
CA PHE A 190 3.76 -3.84 -7.34
C PHE A 190 4.28 -4.39 -6.01
N PHE A 191 5.46 -3.96 -5.57
CA PHE A 191 6.04 -4.41 -4.32
C PHE A 191 5.26 -3.88 -3.11
N GLY A 192 4.70 -2.67 -3.21
CA GLY A 192 3.84 -2.07 -2.19
C GLY A 192 2.59 -2.90 -1.94
N PHE A 193 1.85 -3.27 -2.99
CA PHE A 193 0.67 -4.13 -2.85
C PHE A 193 1.05 -5.56 -2.45
N SER A 194 2.13 -6.12 -2.98
CA SER A 194 2.63 -7.43 -2.56
C SER A 194 2.95 -7.47 -1.06
N CYS A 195 3.59 -6.43 -0.55
CA CYS A 195 3.90 -6.29 0.86
C CYS A 195 2.64 -6.12 1.70
N ARG A 196 1.71 -5.24 1.30
CA ARG A 196 0.41 -5.07 1.98
C ARG A 196 -0.41 -6.36 2.05
N ARG A 197 -0.23 -7.31 1.13
CA ARG A 197 -0.82 -8.66 1.24
C ARG A 197 -0.11 -9.53 2.29
N ALA A 198 1.21 -9.47 2.33
CA ALA A 198 2.04 -10.34 3.17
C ALA A 198 2.08 -9.93 4.64
N ILE A 199 2.01 -8.63 4.94
CA ILE A 199 2.12 -8.08 6.30
C ILE A 199 0.90 -7.25 6.69
N SER A 200 0.76 -6.94 7.99
CA SER A 200 -0.30 -6.07 8.51
C SER A 200 -0.18 -4.62 8.00
N ALA A 201 -1.27 -3.85 8.06
CA ALA A 201 -1.26 -2.42 7.75
C ALA A 201 -0.23 -1.69 8.63
N THR A 202 -0.22 -2.01 9.93
CA THR A 202 0.76 -1.48 10.88
C THR A 202 2.19 -1.84 10.45
N GLY A 203 2.44 -3.10 10.09
CA GLY A 203 3.76 -3.53 9.64
C GLY A 203 4.23 -2.81 8.38
N PHE A 204 3.32 -2.55 7.45
CA PHE A 204 3.61 -1.78 6.24
C PHE A 204 4.00 -0.34 6.55
N THR A 205 3.32 0.31 7.50
CA THR A 205 3.71 1.67 7.94
C THR A 205 5.06 1.71 8.64
N VAL A 206 5.36 0.74 9.51
CA VAL A 206 6.67 0.64 10.18
C VAL A 206 7.79 0.42 9.15
N LEU A 207 7.58 -0.46 8.16
CA LEU A 207 8.53 -0.68 7.07
C LEU A 207 8.82 0.62 6.30
N GLY A 208 7.78 1.39 5.99
CA GLY A 208 7.93 2.68 5.31
C GLY A 208 8.74 3.70 6.11
N ILE A 209 8.53 3.77 7.43
CA ILE A 209 9.30 4.66 8.32
C ILE A 209 10.77 4.23 8.37
N VAL A 210 11.05 2.94 8.58
CA VAL A 210 12.42 2.41 8.60
C VAL A 210 13.14 2.70 7.27
N ASN A 211 12.47 2.53 6.13
CA ASN A 211 13.04 2.86 4.82
C ASN A 211 13.38 4.36 4.68
N LYS A 212 12.48 5.24 5.16
CA LYS A 212 12.72 6.69 5.13
C LYS A 212 13.89 7.07 6.02
N LEU A 213 13.95 6.54 7.24
CA LEU A 213 15.04 6.81 8.19
C LEU A 213 16.39 6.29 7.68
N LEU A 214 16.40 5.12 7.05
CA LEU A 214 17.60 4.59 6.40
C LEU A 214 18.11 5.55 5.32
N THR A 215 17.21 6.12 4.51
CA THR A 215 17.57 7.12 3.50
C THR A 215 18.19 8.37 4.16
N VAL A 216 17.66 8.83 5.29
CA VAL A 216 18.22 9.97 6.04
C VAL A 216 19.62 9.63 6.56
N VAL A 217 19.83 8.44 7.11
CA VAL A 217 21.16 7.99 7.58
C VAL A 217 22.15 7.95 6.43
N ILE A 218 21.78 7.37 5.27
CA ILE A 218 22.63 7.34 4.08
C ILE A 218 22.99 8.76 3.64
N ASN A 219 22.02 9.68 3.64
CA ASN A 219 22.26 11.07 3.29
C ASN A 219 23.25 11.75 4.26
N LEU A 220 23.16 11.49 5.57
CA LEU A 220 24.12 12.01 6.56
C LEU A 220 25.52 11.40 6.44
N VAL A 221 25.62 10.17 5.92
CA VAL A 221 26.92 9.49 5.69
C VAL A 221 27.60 10.00 4.42
N ILE A 222 26.84 10.27 3.37
CA ILE A 222 27.38 10.68 2.05
C ILE A 222 27.70 12.19 2.04
N TRP A 223 26.92 13.03 2.72
CA TRP A 223 27.15 14.48 2.77
C TRP A 223 27.71 14.90 4.14
N ASP A 224 28.81 15.68 4.14
CA ASP A 224 29.47 16.26 5.33
C ASP A 224 28.64 17.34 6.06
N LYS A 225 27.31 17.29 5.97
CA LYS A 225 26.41 18.17 6.72
C LYS A 225 26.02 17.47 8.01
N HIS A 226 26.85 17.66 9.04
CA HIS A 226 26.64 17.07 10.36
C HIS A 226 25.29 17.52 10.96
N SER A 227 24.29 16.64 10.93
CA SER A 227 23.18 16.71 11.88
C SER A 227 23.75 16.69 13.30
N THR A 228 23.11 17.40 14.23
CA THR A 228 23.52 17.42 15.63
C THR A 228 23.62 15.98 16.16
N PHE A 229 24.63 15.67 16.98
CA PHE A 229 24.85 14.33 17.55
C PHE A 229 23.58 13.72 18.17
N VAL A 230 22.75 14.56 18.80
CA VAL A 230 21.44 14.20 19.38
C VAL A 230 20.46 13.71 18.31
N GLY A 231 20.43 14.35 17.14
CA GLY A 231 19.60 13.93 16.00
C GLY A 231 20.02 12.55 15.49
N THR A 232 21.32 12.33 15.29
CA THR A 232 21.83 11.01 14.89
C THR A 232 21.45 9.91 15.88
N LEU A 233 21.52 10.20 17.19
CA LEU A 233 21.10 9.25 18.23
C LEU A 233 19.59 8.96 18.17
N GLY A 234 18.75 9.99 17.96
CA GLY A 234 17.31 9.82 17.76
C GLY A 234 16.97 8.92 16.57
N LEU A 235 17.66 9.11 15.43
CA LEU A 235 17.50 8.26 14.24
C LEU A 235 17.87 6.80 14.51
N LEU A 236 18.96 6.56 15.23
CA LEU A 236 19.38 5.20 15.60
C LEU A 236 18.36 4.53 16.52
N ILE A 237 17.81 5.26 17.49
CA ILE A 237 16.75 4.76 18.38
C ILE A 237 15.50 4.38 17.56
N CYS A 238 15.09 5.20 16.59
CA CYS A 238 13.99 4.86 15.70
C CYS A 238 14.23 3.55 14.92
N MET A 239 15.44 3.38 14.37
CA MET A 239 15.80 2.16 13.64
C MET A 239 15.76 0.92 14.54
N LEU A 240 16.28 1.03 15.77
CA LEU A 240 16.19 -0.03 16.77
C LEU A 240 14.73 -0.36 17.12
N GLY A 241 13.88 0.66 17.23
CA GLY A 241 12.43 0.48 17.42
C GLY A 241 11.79 -0.33 16.28
N GLY A 242 12.17 -0.07 15.03
CA GLY A 242 11.74 -0.87 13.86
C GLY A 242 12.18 -2.34 13.94
N VAL A 243 13.42 -2.59 14.36
CA VAL A 243 13.93 -3.96 14.57
C VAL A 243 13.16 -4.67 15.69
N PHE A 244 12.89 -3.98 16.81
CA PHE A 244 12.08 -4.53 17.89
C PHE A 244 10.63 -4.81 17.45
N TYR A 245 10.06 -3.96 16.60
CA TYR A 245 8.74 -4.21 16.03
C TYR A 245 8.74 -5.50 15.21
N GLN A 246 9.73 -5.69 14.33
CA GLN A 246 9.87 -6.91 13.55
C GLN A 246 10.00 -8.16 14.44
N GLN A 247 10.81 -8.09 15.50
CA GLN A 247 10.95 -9.19 16.47
C GLN A 247 9.66 -9.46 17.24
N SER A 248 8.88 -8.43 17.55
CA SER A 248 7.61 -8.57 18.27
C SER A 248 6.51 -9.24 17.43
N THR A 249 6.58 -9.09 16.10
CA THR A 249 5.56 -9.58 15.16
C THR A 249 5.96 -10.86 14.43
N SER A 250 7.25 -11.18 14.41
CA SER A 250 7.77 -12.45 13.92
C SER A 250 7.35 -13.57 14.87
N LYS A 251 6.25 -14.25 14.55
CA LYS A 251 5.85 -15.50 15.20
C LYS A 251 7.03 -16.46 15.13
N LYS A 252 7.52 -16.96 16.27
CA LYS A 252 8.41 -18.12 16.27
C LYS A 252 7.73 -19.23 15.45
N PRO A 253 8.45 -19.95 14.59
CA PRO A 253 7.85 -20.84 13.60
C PRO A 253 7.24 -22.08 14.26
N LYS A 254 6.01 -21.95 14.73
CA LYS A 254 5.05 -23.03 15.03
C LYS A 254 3.67 -22.45 14.67
N ASP A 255 2.89 -23.16 13.86
CA ASP A 255 1.49 -22.84 13.46
C ASP A 255 1.19 -21.88 12.28
N VAL A 256 2.03 -21.82 11.23
CA VAL A 256 1.61 -21.16 9.95
C VAL A 256 1.70 -22.09 8.73
N LYS A 257 2.21 -23.32 8.88
CA LYS A 257 2.35 -24.26 7.75
C LYS A 257 1.13 -25.13 7.48
N GLU A 258 0.18 -25.30 8.40
CA GLU A 258 -0.94 -26.24 8.16
C GLU A 258 -2.09 -25.65 7.34
N VAL A 259 -2.42 -24.36 7.48
CA VAL A 259 -3.64 -23.81 6.85
C VAL A 259 -3.46 -23.50 5.36
N LYS A 260 -2.28 -23.06 4.91
CA LYS A 260 -2.05 -22.75 3.48
C LYS A 260 -1.74 -23.98 2.62
N THR A 261 -1.23 -25.05 3.21
CA THR A 261 -0.95 -26.30 2.50
C THR A 261 -2.23 -27.11 2.31
N GLN A 262 -3.14 -27.15 3.29
CA GLN A 262 -4.40 -27.88 3.16
C GLN A 262 -5.36 -27.31 2.09
N GLU A 263 -5.54 -25.99 1.99
CA GLU A 263 -6.43 -25.41 0.96
C GLU A 263 -5.89 -25.58 -0.47
N THR A 264 -4.56 -25.52 -0.64
CA THR A 264 -3.94 -25.68 -1.96
C THR A 264 -3.91 -27.14 -2.40
N ASP A 265 -3.68 -28.06 -1.47
CA ASP A 265 -3.66 -29.50 -1.74
C ASP A 265 -5.08 -30.03 -2.03
N GLU A 266 -6.11 -29.55 -1.33
CA GLU A 266 -7.51 -29.94 -1.58
C GLU A 266 -8.04 -29.43 -2.94
N GLU A 267 -7.69 -28.21 -3.35
CA GLU A 267 -8.08 -27.70 -4.68
C GLU A 267 -7.33 -28.40 -5.81
N GLN A 268 -6.03 -28.68 -5.65
CA GLN A 268 -5.25 -29.43 -6.64
C GLN A 268 -5.72 -30.88 -6.75
N GLN A 269 -6.09 -31.52 -5.64
CA GLN A 269 -6.59 -32.89 -5.62
C GLN A 269 -7.98 -33.00 -6.28
N LYS A 270 -8.88 -32.02 -6.05
CA LYS A 270 -10.18 -31.94 -6.75
C LYS A 270 -10.03 -31.70 -8.26
N LEU A 271 -9.05 -30.88 -8.69
CA LEU A 271 -8.76 -30.65 -10.10
C LEU A 271 -8.17 -31.89 -10.78
N LEU A 272 -7.28 -32.63 -10.10
CA LEU A 272 -6.73 -33.90 -10.59
C LEU A 272 -7.79 -35.00 -10.68
N GLU A 273 -8.69 -35.12 -9.70
CA GLU A 273 -9.80 -36.08 -9.75
C GLU A 273 -10.78 -35.76 -10.89
N MET A 274 -11.08 -34.48 -11.15
CA MET A 274 -11.90 -34.08 -12.30
C MET A 274 -11.25 -34.39 -13.65
N GLN A 275 -9.93 -34.26 -13.76
CA GLN A 275 -9.20 -34.59 -14.99
C GLN A 275 -9.16 -36.11 -15.21
N CYS A 276 -8.87 -36.89 -14.18
CA CYS A 276 -8.82 -38.35 -14.25
C CYS A 276 -10.20 -38.97 -14.59
N ASN A 277 -11.29 -38.42 -14.05
CA ASN A 277 -12.65 -38.84 -14.41
C ASN A 277 -13.05 -38.46 -15.85
N LYS A 278 -12.52 -37.36 -16.40
CA LYS A 278 -12.75 -36.98 -17.80
C LYS A 278 -12.01 -37.90 -18.77
N GLU A 279 -10.78 -38.28 -18.46
CA GLU A 279 -10.00 -39.23 -19.28
C GLU A 279 -10.58 -40.65 -19.23
N SER A 280 -11.06 -41.10 -18.07
CA SER A 280 -11.71 -42.42 -17.94
C SER A 280 -13.03 -42.51 -18.72
N ASN A 281 -13.84 -41.43 -18.71
CA ASN A 281 -15.08 -41.37 -19.50
C ASN A 281 -14.84 -41.14 -21.01
N GLY A 282 -13.71 -40.56 -21.41
CA GLY A 282 -13.29 -40.46 -22.81
C GLY A 282 -12.91 -41.82 -23.39
N ASN A 283 -12.09 -42.58 -22.67
CA ASN A 283 -11.62 -43.89 -23.12
C ASN A 283 -12.71 -44.98 -23.10
N GLN A 284 -13.75 -44.86 -22.27
CA GLN A 284 -14.90 -45.77 -22.31
C GLN A 284 -15.84 -45.52 -23.50
N LYS A 285 -15.86 -44.30 -24.07
CA LYS A 285 -16.67 -44.00 -25.26
C LYS A 285 -16.03 -44.47 -26.55
N GLU A 286 -14.69 -44.53 -26.61
CA GLU A 286 -13.95 -44.99 -27.80
C GLU A 286 -13.83 -46.53 -27.86
N ALA A 287 -14.00 -47.23 -26.74
CA ALA A 287 -13.93 -48.70 -26.67
C ALA A 287 -15.29 -49.42 -26.87
N ALA A 288 -16.37 -48.69 -27.19
CA ALA A 288 -17.72 -49.23 -27.27
C ALA A 288 -18.39 -49.11 -28.66
N GLU A 289 -17.61 -48.99 -29.74
CA GLU A 289 -18.11 -49.30 -31.10
C GLU A 289 -17.79 -50.77 -31.45
N PRO A 290 -18.79 -51.64 -31.63
CA PRO A 290 -18.55 -53.00 -32.10
C PRO A 290 -18.40 -52.99 -33.63
N GLU A 291 -17.25 -53.45 -34.14
CA GLU A 291 -17.17 -53.98 -35.49
C GLU A 291 -18.10 -55.21 -35.60
N VAL A 292 -19.30 -55.00 -36.17
CA VAL A 292 -20.15 -56.07 -36.69
C VAL A 292 -19.99 -56.06 -38.21
N GLY A 293 -19.28 -57.05 -38.73
CA GLY A 293 -18.97 -57.16 -40.15
C GLY A 293 -20.17 -57.45 -41.05
N LYS A 294 -20.03 -57.02 -42.30
CA LYS A 294 -20.32 -57.76 -43.53
C LYS A 294 -19.59 -57.14 -44.71
#